data_AF-A0A8C9NVA8-F1
#
_entry.id   AF-A0A8C9NVA8-F1
#
_cell.length_a   1.000
_cell.length_b   1.000
_cell.length_c   1.000
_cell.angle_alpha   90.00
_cell.angle_beta   90.00
_cell.angle_gamma   90.00
#
_symmetry.space_group_name_H-M   'P 1'
#
loop_
_entity.id
_entity.type
_entity.pdbx_description
1 polymer ?
#
loop_
_entity_poly.entity_id
_entity_poly.type
_entity_poly.pdbx_seq_one_letter_code
_entity_poly.pdbx_strand_id
1 'polypeptide(L)'
;MKGSAIENFSCVIYNIFLMNCTWQAGRDAPADTQYFLYWQNSRDEEEMECQLYIKDENCRNVGCIFQNVSIGMEKAYFLVNGSSKDSLIQFYDEYIDLYKIEILTAPLNVTAHCTRDPMGCIITWHPPLTSHVENTKCFQYELNIQNKDDPKEEKKLPRVRNDRYEFQNYNEKKRYTLKIRARGKNCLVSSNWGEWSEPIEFGQGKDYFIFVILFLIALGTITITLLLYCLFKRYCSSKNLFPPIPQPRDKFNALTDEDIQTEYLNLPTKSHTEKITTIEEF
;
A
#
# COMPACT_ATOMS: atom_id res chain seq x y z
N MET A 1 57.99 -13.11 -3.96
CA MET A 1 57.16 -12.04 -4.55
C MET A 1 56.54 -11.21 -3.43
N LYS A 2 55.82 -10.11 -3.73
CA LYS A 2 54.80 -9.60 -2.79
C LYS A 2 53.63 -10.57 -2.80
N GLY A 3 52.99 -10.78 -1.65
CA GLY A 3 51.78 -11.59 -1.57
C GLY A 3 50.60 -10.85 -2.22
N SER A 4 49.63 -11.60 -2.74
CA SER A 4 48.35 -11.02 -3.15
C SER A 4 47.53 -10.73 -1.89
N ALA A 5 46.97 -9.53 -1.78
CA ALA A 5 45.94 -9.20 -0.79
C ALA A 5 44.55 -9.42 -1.40
N ILE A 6 43.50 -9.41 -0.58
CA ILE A 6 42.12 -9.36 -1.08
C ILE A 6 41.84 -8.07 -1.86
N GLU A 7 40.81 -8.10 -2.71
CA GLU A 7 40.32 -6.93 -3.45
C GLU A 7 38.86 -6.62 -3.11
N ASN A 8 38.43 -5.38 -3.31
CA ASN A 8 37.03 -4.94 -3.17
C ASN A 8 36.40 -5.30 -1.81
N PHE A 9 37.13 -5.08 -0.70
CA PHE A 9 36.58 -5.16 0.65
C PHE A 9 35.45 -4.14 0.82
N SER A 10 34.31 -4.57 1.37
CA SER A 10 33.17 -3.69 1.66
C SER A 10 32.30 -4.28 2.76
N CYS A 11 31.98 -3.48 3.77
CA CYS A 11 31.03 -3.81 4.83
C CYS A 11 29.77 -2.94 4.75
N VAL A 12 28.63 -3.48 5.16
CA VAL A 12 27.36 -2.76 5.38
C VAL A 12 26.72 -3.18 6.69
N ILE A 13 26.21 -2.23 7.46
CA ILE A 13 25.37 -2.49 8.64
C ILE A 13 23.90 -2.36 8.22
N TYR A 14 23.07 -3.31 8.63
CA TYR A 14 21.64 -3.39 8.30
C TYR A 14 20.87 -4.00 9.48
N ASN A 15 19.55 -3.85 9.50
CA ASN A 15 18.69 -4.31 10.60
C ASN A 15 19.20 -3.87 12.00
N ILE A 16 19.72 -2.63 12.10
CA ILE A 16 20.21 -1.96 13.32
C ILE A 16 21.52 -2.53 13.92
N PHE A 17 21.74 -3.85 13.86
CA PHE A 17 22.84 -4.54 14.57
C PHE A 17 23.47 -5.72 13.81
N LEU A 18 23.12 -5.97 12.55
CA LEU A 18 23.77 -6.96 11.70
C LEU A 18 24.78 -6.27 10.79
N MET A 19 25.97 -6.85 10.62
CA MET A 19 26.97 -6.35 9.67
C MET A 19 27.36 -7.47 8.70
N ASN A 20 27.29 -7.18 7.41
CA ASN A 20 27.76 -8.08 6.35
C ASN A 20 28.98 -7.43 5.68
N CYS A 21 30.13 -8.12 5.73
CA CYS A 21 31.36 -7.75 5.05
C CYS A 21 31.65 -8.73 3.91
N THR A 22 32.13 -8.25 2.78
CA THR A 22 32.47 -9.08 1.61
C THR A 22 33.77 -8.62 0.98
N TRP A 23 34.45 -9.53 0.29
CA TRP A 23 35.68 -9.27 -0.45
C TRP A 23 35.85 -10.26 -1.60
N GLN A 24 36.77 -9.96 -2.51
CA GLN A 24 37.20 -10.85 -3.57
C GLN A 24 38.59 -11.41 -3.24
N ALA A 25 38.82 -12.67 -3.60
CA ALA A 25 40.16 -13.26 -3.49
C ALA A 25 41.15 -12.48 -4.37
N GLY A 26 42.37 -12.28 -3.88
CA GLY A 26 43.40 -11.56 -4.62
C GLY A 26 43.72 -12.20 -5.97
N ARG A 27 44.01 -11.39 -6.99
CA ARG A 27 44.22 -11.87 -8.37
C ARG A 27 45.34 -12.91 -8.52
N ASP A 28 46.43 -12.76 -7.75
CA ASP A 28 47.55 -13.71 -7.72
C ASP A 28 47.49 -14.69 -6.52
N ALA A 29 46.34 -14.82 -5.83
CA ALA A 29 46.20 -15.71 -4.68
C ALA A 29 45.97 -17.18 -5.12
N PRO A 30 46.75 -18.16 -4.61
CA PRO A 30 46.59 -19.56 -4.98
C PRO A 30 45.23 -20.16 -4.63
N ALA A 31 44.88 -21.25 -5.33
CA ALA A 31 43.56 -21.86 -5.24
C ALA A 31 43.22 -22.50 -3.87
N ASP A 32 44.22 -22.74 -3.01
CA ASP A 32 44.06 -23.26 -1.65
C ASP A 32 43.95 -22.15 -0.58
N THR A 33 44.02 -20.87 -0.98
CA THR A 33 44.03 -19.73 -0.05
C THR A 33 42.76 -19.69 0.80
N GLN A 34 42.90 -19.71 2.12
CA GLN A 34 41.83 -19.46 3.07
C GLN A 34 42.00 -18.08 3.73
N TYR A 35 40.93 -17.31 3.84
CA TYR A 35 40.94 -15.96 4.43
C TYR A 35 40.25 -15.94 5.80
N PHE A 36 40.66 -15.02 6.67
CA PHE A 36 40.12 -14.87 8.02
C PHE A 36 39.92 -13.39 8.32
N LEU A 37 38.72 -13.00 8.76
CA LEU A 37 38.39 -11.60 9.08
C LEU A 37 38.31 -11.41 10.59
N TYR A 38 39.08 -10.45 11.08
CA TYR A 38 39.04 -9.92 12.44
C TYR A 38 38.60 -8.46 12.40
N TRP A 39 37.88 -8.01 13.41
CA TRP A 39 37.54 -6.59 13.57
C TRP A 39 37.57 -6.14 15.03
N GLN A 40 37.81 -4.85 15.24
CA GLN A 40 37.88 -4.19 16.53
C GLN A 40 37.00 -2.93 16.46
N ASN A 41 36.05 -2.78 17.38
CA ASN A 41 35.03 -1.72 17.31
C ASN A 41 35.55 -0.34 17.79
N SER A 42 36.29 -0.35 18.90
CA SER A 42 37.07 0.78 19.42
C SER A 42 38.45 0.29 19.86
N ARG A 43 39.39 1.20 20.09
CA ARG A 43 40.81 0.85 20.36
C ARG A 43 41.05 0.02 21.63
N ASP A 44 40.14 0.12 22.60
CA ASP A 44 40.24 -0.52 23.91
C ASP A 44 39.42 -1.83 24.01
N GLU A 45 38.66 -2.19 22.96
CA GLU A 45 37.92 -3.47 22.86
C GLU A 45 38.82 -4.61 22.32
N GLU A 46 38.50 -5.87 22.64
CA GLU A 46 39.20 -7.04 22.10
C GLU A 46 38.89 -7.26 20.61
N GLU A 47 39.80 -7.90 19.88
CA GLU A 47 39.57 -8.28 18.49
C GLU A 47 38.57 -9.46 18.39
N MET A 48 37.59 -9.33 17.50
CA MET A 48 36.58 -10.36 17.24
C MET A 48 36.80 -11.01 15.88
N GLU A 49 37.00 -12.34 15.85
CA GLU A 49 36.91 -13.10 14.60
C GLU A 49 35.47 -13.12 14.06
N CYS A 50 35.33 -13.24 12.75
CA CYS A 50 34.09 -13.53 12.05
C CYS A 50 33.24 -14.63 12.71
N GLN A 51 31.99 -14.29 13.05
CA GLN A 51 31.03 -15.21 13.65
C GLN A 51 30.43 -16.21 12.64
N LEU A 52 30.23 -15.78 11.39
CA LEU A 52 29.65 -16.60 10.33
C LEU A 52 30.26 -16.24 8.96
N TYR A 53 31.22 -17.03 8.50
CA TYR A 53 31.86 -16.83 7.19
C TYR A 53 30.91 -17.17 6.02
N ILE A 54 30.90 -16.29 5.02
CA ILE A 54 30.31 -16.52 3.69
C ILE A 54 31.39 -17.17 2.81
N LYS A 55 31.04 -18.23 2.07
CA LYS A 55 32.01 -19.01 1.29
C LYS A 55 31.71 -19.04 -0.21
N ASP A 56 32.76 -19.14 -1.01
CA ASP A 56 32.69 -19.38 -2.45
C ASP A 56 32.54 -20.88 -2.81
N GLU A 57 32.46 -21.18 -4.10
CA GLU A 57 32.38 -22.55 -4.64
C GLU A 57 33.62 -23.40 -4.28
N ASN A 58 34.75 -22.77 -3.93
CA ASN A 58 35.98 -23.42 -3.50
C ASN A 58 36.09 -23.58 -1.97
N CYS A 59 35.01 -23.28 -1.22
CA CYS A 59 34.98 -23.24 0.25
C CYS A 59 35.93 -22.22 0.90
N ARG A 60 36.39 -21.21 0.15
CA ARG A 60 37.16 -20.06 0.67
C ARG A 60 36.19 -19.04 1.26
N ASN A 61 36.60 -18.45 2.38
CA ASN A 61 35.91 -17.33 3.01
C ASN A 61 36.05 -16.08 2.12
N VAL A 62 34.91 -15.56 1.64
CA VAL A 62 34.80 -14.36 0.78
C VAL A 62 33.87 -13.30 1.38
N GLY A 63 33.40 -13.54 2.60
CA GLY A 63 32.62 -12.60 3.38
C GLY A 63 32.39 -13.08 4.80
N CYS A 64 31.71 -12.25 5.58
CA CYS A 64 31.39 -12.49 6.98
C CYS A 64 30.07 -11.84 7.36
N ILE A 65 29.30 -12.48 8.24
CA ILE A 65 28.19 -11.87 8.96
C ILE A 65 28.53 -11.79 10.45
N PHE A 66 28.43 -10.59 11.01
CA PHE A 66 28.49 -10.32 12.45
C PHE A 66 27.10 -9.96 12.99
N GLN A 67 26.84 -10.36 14.24
CA GLN A 67 25.63 -10.05 14.99
C GLN A 67 25.98 -9.16 16.20
N ASN A 68 24.98 -8.41 16.67
CA ASN A 68 25.07 -7.51 17.84
C ASN A 68 26.10 -6.38 17.69
N VAL A 69 26.32 -5.90 16.47
CA VAL A 69 27.21 -4.77 16.18
C VAL A 69 26.63 -3.48 16.76
N SER A 70 27.42 -2.77 17.57
CA SER A 70 27.12 -1.42 18.05
C SER A 70 27.86 -0.38 17.20
N ILE A 71 27.24 0.78 16.98
CA ILE A 71 27.87 1.87 16.21
C ILE A 71 28.54 2.83 17.20
N GLY A 72 29.87 2.68 17.32
CA GLY A 72 30.70 3.53 18.16
C GLY A 72 30.95 4.94 17.61
N MET A 73 31.56 5.79 18.44
CA MET A 73 32.07 7.12 18.06
C MET A 73 33.44 7.05 17.38
N GLU A 74 34.20 5.97 17.60
CA GLU A 74 35.51 5.74 16.99
C GLU A 74 35.37 5.09 15.59
N LYS A 75 36.51 4.95 14.90
CA LYS A 75 36.62 4.11 13.70
C LYS A 75 36.92 2.68 14.11
N ALA A 76 36.07 1.75 13.68
CA ALA A 76 36.37 0.34 13.79
C ALA A 76 37.52 -0.03 12.84
N TYR A 77 38.40 -0.92 13.30
CA TYR A 77 39.49 -1.50 12.54
C TYR A 77 39.07 -2.87 12.00
N PHE A 78 39.39 -3.14 10.74
CA PHE A 78 39.14 -4.42 10.07
C PHE A 78 40.46 -4.98 9.54
N LEU A 79 40.68 -6.29 9.72
CA LEU A 79 41.88 -7.00 9.27
C LEU A 79 41.48 -8.33 8.61
N VAL A 80 41.70 -8.44 7.29
CA VAL A 80 41.59 -9.72 6.58
C VAL A 80 42.97 -10.32 6.39
N ASN A 81 43.25 -11.38 7.14
CA ASN A 81 44.41 -12.25 6.98
C ASN A 81 44.13 -13.36 5.95
N GLY A 82 45.19 -14.01 5.45
CA GLY A 82 45.06 -15.17 4.58
C GLY A 82 46.20 -16.17 4.73
N SER A 83 45.94 -17.42 4.36
CA SER A 83 46.88 -18.54 4.48
C SER A 83 46.76 -19.47 3.27
N SER A 84 47.91 -19.89 2.73
CA SER A 84 48.09 -20.87 1.64
C SER A 84 49.34 -21.68 1.96
N LYS A 85 49.44 -22.92 1.45
CA LYS A 85 50.59 -23.82 1.74
C LYS A 85 51.90 -23.30 1.16
N ASP A 86 51.84 -22.80 -0.07
CA ASP A 86 53.02 -22.59 -0.92
C ASP A 86 53.25 -21.10 -1.26
N SER A 87 52.46 -20.18 -0.66
CA SER A 87 52.58 -18.74 -0.92
C SER A 87 52.22 -17.88 0.28
N LEU A 88 53.00 -16.82 0.48
CA LEU A 88 52.66 -15.74 1.41
C LEU A 88 51.49 -14.94 0.84
N ILE A 89 50.39 -14.90 1.58
CA ILE A 89 49.24 -14.03 1.31
C ILE A 89 49.47 -12.72 2.05
N GLN A 90 49.16 -11.58 1.42
CA GLN A 90 49.26 -10.29 2.10
C GLN A 90 47.93 -9.99 2.82
N PHE A 91 47.99 -9.45 4.04
CA PHE A 91 46.79 -8.98 4.71
C PHE A 91 46.23 -7.70 4.08
N TYR A 92 44.96 -7.44 4.33
CA TYR A 92 44.29 -6.17 4.04
C TYR A 92 43.76 -5.57 5.35
N ASP A 93 43.99 -4.28 5.57
CA ASP A 93 43.52 -3.55 6.75
C ASP A 93 42.82 -2.24 6.40
N GLU A 94 41.78 -1.86 7.16
CA GLU A 94 41.04 -0.61 6.96
C GLU A 94 40.39 -0.07 8.25
N TYR A 95 40.30 1.26 8.37
CA TYR A 95 39.63 1.95 9.47
C TYR A 95 38.33 2.64 9.03
N ILE A 96 37.18 2.02 9.31
CA ILE A 96 35.86 2.44 8.83
C ILE A 96 35.06 3.13 9.95
N ASP A 97 34.46 4.28 9.63
CA ASP A 97 33.48 4.91 10.53
C ASP A 97 32.13 4.21 10.36
N LEU A 98 31.70 3.40 11.34
CA LEU A 98 30.57 2.48 11.18
C LEU A 98 29.25 3.17 10.77
N TYR A 99 28.99 4.38 11.27
CA TYR A 99 27.80 5.17 10.92
C TYR A 99 27.73 5.53 9.42
N LYS A 100 28.82 5.41 8.63
CA LYS A 100 28.82 5.66 7.18
C LYS A 100 28.40 4.45 6.35
N ILE A 101 28.56 3.24 6.90
CA ILE A 101 28.20 1.97 6.24
C ILE A 101 26.83 1.44 6.70
N GLU A 102 26.16 2.13 7.62
CA GLU A 102 24.78 1.83 8.00
C GLU A 102 23.80 2.11 6.85
N ILE A 103 22.93 1.13 6.60
CA ILE A 103 21.71 1.24 5.81
C ILE A 103 20.57 1.48 6.81
N LEU A 104 20.06 2.71 6.86
CA LEU A 104 18.93 3.03 7.72
C LEU A 104 17.68 2.25 7.31
N THR A 105 16.99 1.73 8.32
CA THR A 105 15.63 1.19 8.20
C THR A 105 14.65 2.24 7.69
N ALA A 106 13.49 1.81 7.19
CA ALA A 106 12.42 2.73 6.81
C ALA A 106 11.83 3.47 8.04
N PRO A 107 11.34 4.71 7.88
CA PRO A 107 10.60 5.42 8.93
C PRO A 107 9.40 4.62 9.45
N LEU A 108 9.20 4.61 10.77
CA LEU A 108 8.15 3.83 11.42
C LEU A 108 6.80 4.56 11.47
N ASN A 109 5.72 3.79 11.70
CA ASN A 109 4.38 4.32 11.99
C ASN A 109 3.91 5.41 11.02
N VAL A 110 4.11 5.19 9.72
CA VAL A 110 3.73 6.13 8.66
C VAL A 110 2.20 6.14 8.53
N THR A 111 1.58 7.30 8.77
CA THR A 111 0.12 7.50 8.68
C THR A 111 -0.22 8.68 7.78
N ALA A 112 -1.43 8.65 7.21
CA ALA A 112 -1.99 9.73 6.42
C ALA A 112 -3.42 10.05 6.91
N HIS A 113 -3.56 11.18 7.59
CA HIS A 113 -4.83 11.66 8.14
C HIS A 113 -5.41 12.73 7.20
N CYS A 114 -6.47 12.37 6.48
CA CYS A 114 -7.07 13.23 5.45
C CYS A 114 -8.41 13.81 5.92
N THR A 115 -8.55 15.13 5.78
CA THR A 115 -9.77 15.90 6.10
C THR A 115 -10.42 16.45 4.83
N ARG A 116 -11.73 16.64 4.88
CA ARG A 116 -12.51 17.31 3.81
C ARG A 116 -12.60 18.82 4.02
N ASP A 117 -12.58 19.28 5.27
CA ASP A 117 -12.61 20.69 5.63
C ASP A 117 -11.61 20.96 6.78
N PRO A 118 -10.52 21.71 6.53
CA PRO A 118 -10.00 22.05 5.21
C PRO A 118 -9.62 20.78 4.42
N MET A 119 -9.69 20.85 3.09
CA MET A 119 -9.34 19.71 2.24
C MET A 119 -7.82 19.52 2.18
N GLY A 120 -7.32 18.43 2.75
CA GLY A 120 -5.89 18.11 2.77
C GLY A 120 -5.59 16.77 3.45
N CYS A 121 -4.33 16.32 3.38
CA CYS A 121 -3.84 15.22 4.20
C CYS A 121 -2.60 15.63 4.99
N ILE A 122 -2.64 15.39 6.30
CA ILE A 122 -1.47 15.45 7.18
C ILE A 122 -0.85 14.06 7.19
N ILE A 123 0.40 13.98 6.74
CA ILE A 123 1.20 12.76 6.72
C ILE A 123 2.19 12.85 7.88
N THR A 124 2.26 11.81 8.70
CA THR A 124 3.10 11.74 9.91
C THR A 124 3.83 10.42 9.99
N TRP A 125 5.02 10.41 10.57
CA TRP A 125 5.85 9.23 10.76
C TRP A 125 6.78 9.41 11.96
N HIS A 126 7.32 8.30 12.46
CA HIS A 126 8.39 8.29 13.46
C HIS A 126 9.75 8.11 12.76
N PRO A 127 10.87 8.51 13.38
CA PRO A 127 12.21 8.24 12.86
C PRO A 127 12.47 6.74 12.61
N PRO A 128 13.44 6.39 11.75
CA PRO A 128 13.94 5.02 11.67
C PRO A 128 14.61 4.64 13.00
N LEU A 129 14.66 3.34 13.29
CA LEU A 129 15.40 2.84 14.45
C LEU A 129 16.90 2.88 14.17
N THR A 130 17.67 3.39 15.14
CA THR A 130 19.13 3.31 15.17
C THR A 130 19.59 2.90 16.57
N SER A 131 20.78 2.32 16.68
CA SER A 131 21.41 1.92 17.94
C SER A 131 22.17 3.05 18.66
N HIS A 132 22.31 4.22 18.03
CA HIS A 132 23.31 5.23 18.42
C HIS A 132 22.80 6.69 18.41
N VAL A 133 21.64 6.99 17.83
CA VAL A 133 21.06 8.36 17.78
C VAL A 133 19.54 8.39 18.02
N GLU A 134 19.14 9.04 19.11
CA GLU A 134 17.73 9.34 19.43
C GLU A 134 17.25 10.69 18.85
N ASN A 135 18.16 11.60 18.51
CA ASN A 135 17.83 12.98 18.14
C ASN A 135 17.17 13.06 16.75
N THR A 136 15.85 13.27 16.73
CA THR A 136 15.03 13.33 15.50
C THR A 136 15.53 14.34 14.46
N LYS A 137 16.21 15.42 14.87
CA LYS A 137 16.75 16.47 13.99
C LYS A 137 17.94 16.01 13.14
N CYS A 138 18.51 14.84 13.45
CA CYS A 138 19.57 14.20 12.69
C CYS A 138 19.10 13.61 11.35
N PHE A 139 17.78 13.42 11.16
CA PHE A 139 17.24 12.79 9.95
C PHE A 139 16.77 13.82 8.91
N GLN A 140 16.75 13.40 7.65
CA GLN A 140 16.10 14.06 6.53
C GLN A 140 15.34 13.01 5.73
N TYR A 141 14.10 13.33 5.36
CA TYR A 141 13.18 12.40 4.72
C TYR A 141 12.94 12.74 3.24
N GLU A 142 12.66 11.73 2.43
CA GLU A 142 12.18 11.86 1.06
C GLU A 142 10.88 11.08 0.93
N LEU A 143 9.82 11.76 0.49
CA LEU A 143 8.48 11.19 0.31
C LEU A 143 8.20 11.04 -1.18
N ASN A 144 7.66 9.89 -1.57
CA ASN A 144 7.18 9.60 -2.91
C ASN A 144 5.67 9.37 -2.83
N ILE A 145 4.88 10.30 -3.37
CA ILE A 145 3.42 10.16 -3.47
C ILE A 145 3.04 10.00 -4.94
N GLN A 146 2.36 8.90 -5.23
CA GLN A 146 1.87 8.55 -6.56
C GLN A 146 0.34 8.47 -6.55
N ASN A 147 -0.28 8.93 -7.63
CA ASN A 147 -1.71 8.76 -7.89
C ASN A 147 -1.93 7.41 -8.56
N LYS A 148 -2.75 6.52 -7.98
CA LYS A 148 -3.03 5.19 -8.55
C LYS A 148 -3.86 5.27 -9.84
N ASP A 149 -4.63 6.35 -10.02
CA ASP A 149 -5.43 6.58 -11.24
C ASP A 149 -4.61 7.16 -12.41
N ASP A 150 -3.43 7.74 -12.13
CA ASP A 150 -2.45 8.18 -13.13
C ASP A 150 -1.02 8.12 -12.56
N PRO A 151 -0.31 6.99 -12.75
CA PRO A 151 1.06 6.82 -12.27
C PRO A 151 2.09 7.77 -12.87
N LYS A 152 1.75 8.54 -13.93
CA LYS A 152 2.66 9.53 -14.52
C LYS A 152 2.71 10.82 -13.70
N GLU A 153 1.79 11.02 -12.75
CA GLU A 153 1.78 12.16 -11.84
C GLU A 153 2.72 11.94 -10.62
N GLU A 154 3.91 11.36 -10.82
CA GLU A 154 4.91 11.14 -9.77
C GLU A 154 5.46 12.49 -9.25
N LYS A 155 5.00 12.91 -8.07
CA LYS A 155 5.47 14.14 -7.42
C LYS A 155 6.54 13.81 -6.39
N LYS A 156 7.82 13.92 -6.80
CA LYS A 156 8.96 13.91 -5.87
C LYS A 156 8.89 15.15 -4.98
N LEU A 157 8.64 14.93 -3.69
CA LEU A 157 8.37 15.99 -2.72
C LEU A 157 9.66 16.63 -2.20
N PRO A 158 9.59 17.89 -1.70
CA PRO A 158 10.75 18.53 -1.06
C PRO A 158 11.22 17.71 0.16
N ARG A 159 12.54 17.65 0.36
CA ARG A 159 13.15 16.82 1.41
C ARG A 159 12.88 17.39 2.81
N VAL A 160 11.96 16.75 3.53
CA VAL A 160 11.43 17.20 4.83
C VAL A 160 12.44 16.93 5.96
N ARG A 161 12.40 17.75 7.01
CA ARG A 161 13.20 17.57 8.25
C ARG A 161 12.35 17.33 9.51
N ASN A 162 11.07 17.69 9.46
CA ASN A 162 10.10 17.37 10.50
C ASN A 162 9.58 15.94 10.28
N ASP A 163 8.90 15.43 11.30
CA ASP A 163 8.09 14.20 11.38
C ASP A 163 6.70 14.32 10.72
N ARG A 164 6.36 15.51 10.20
CA ARG A 164 5.10 15.84 9.54
C ARG A 164 5.33 16.46 8.15
N TYR A 165 4.48 16.08 7.20
CA TYR A 165 4.30 16.74 5.91
C TYR A 165 2.81 17.01 5.64
N GLU A 166 2.50 18.03 4.84
CA GLU A 166 1.12 18.42 4.52
C GLU A 166 0.89 18.39 3.00
N PHE A 167 0.04 17.47 2.55
CA PHE A 167 -0.19 17.21 1.13
C PHE A 167 -1.28 18.12 0.56
N GLN A 168 -0.86 19.31 0.13
CA GLN A 168 -1.71 20.37 -0.43
C GLN A 168 -2.48 19.96 -1.70
N ASN A 169 -1.96 19.01 -2.48
CA ASN A 169 -2.57 18.55 -3.74
C ASN A 169 -3.54 17.37 -3.54
N TYR A 170 -4.20 17.28 -2.39
CA TYR A 170 -5.15 16.21 -2.11
C TYR A 170 -6.43 16.34 -2.96
N ASN A 171 -7.02 15.19 -3.27
CA ASN A 171 -8.31 15.09 -3.96
C ASN A 171 -8.97 13.79 -3.49
N GLU A 172 -10.09 13.88 -2.79
CA GLU A 172 -10.81 12.72 -2.21
C GLU A 172 -11.17 11.65 -3.24
N LYS A 173 -11.37 12.04 -4.51
CA LYS A 173 -11.81 11.18 -5.63
C LYS A 173 -10.66 10.45 -6.32
N LYS A 174 -9.41 10.69 -5.89
CA LYS A 174 -8.20 9.95 -6.28
C LYS A 174 -7.77 9.03 -5.13
N ARG A 175 -7.12 7.92 -5.47
CA ARG A 175 -6.44 7.05 -4.50
C ARG A 175 -4.93 7.19 -4.67
N TYR A 176 -4.21 7.31 -3.56
CA TYR A 176 -2.78 7.59 -3.54
C TYR A 176 -2.01 6.47 -2.87
N THR A 177 -0.76 6.30 -3.27
CA THR A 177 0.23 5.48 -2.59
C THR A 177 1.37 6.38 -2.11
N LEU A 178 1.75 6.26 -0.84
CA LEU A 178 2.93 6.90 -0.25
C LEU A 178 4.01 5.84 0.03
N LYS A 179 5.25 6.15 -0.34
CA LYS A 179 6.46 5.58 0.26
C LYS A 179 7.32 6.69 0.87
N ILE A 180 8.02 6.41 1.96
CA ILE A 180 8.95 7.34 2.61
C ILE A 180 10.27 6.65 2.94
N ARG A 181 11.38 7.39 2.88
CA ARG A 181 12.70 6.92 3.35
C ARG A 181 13.48 8.00 4.09
N ALA A 182 14.46 7.57 4.89
CA ALA A 182 15.31 8.45 5.71
C ALA A 182 16.76 8.48 5.22
N ARG A 183 17.48 9.53 5.63
CA ARG A 183 18.94 9.61 5.67
C ARG A 183 19.42 10.50 6.82
N GLY A 184 20.65 10.32 7.27
CA GLY A 184 21.34 11.21 8.19
C GLY A 184 21.70 12.56 7.57
N LYS A 185 21.71 13.62 8.39
CA LYS A 185 22.12 14.97 8.02
C LYS A 185 22.59 15.79 9.23
N ASN A 186 23.88 16.13 9.25
CA ASN A 186 24.59 16.90 10.28
C ASN A 186 24.76 16.18 11.63
N CYS A 187 24.71 14.85 11.65
CA CYS A 187 25.02 14.00 12.80
C CYS A 187 25.87 12.79 12.35
N LEU A 188 26.34 11.99 13.30
CA LEU A 188 27.00 10.70 13.04
C LEU A 188 25.94 9.64 12.68
N VAL A 189 25.31 9.80 11.51
CA VAL A 189 24.28 8.93 10.94
C VAL A 189 24.49 8.88 9.42
N SER A 190 24.28 7.73 8.79
CA SER A 190 24.56 7.50 7.37
C SER A 190 23.92 8.54 6.46
N SER A 191 24.73 9.29 5.69
CA SER A 191 24.25 10.32 4.76
C SER A 191 23.60 9.77 3.49
N ASN A 192 23.69 8.46 3.29
CA ASN A 192 23.10 7.71 2.20
C ASN A 192 21.59 7.53 2.43
N TRP A 193 20.84 7.29 1.36
CA TRP A 193 19.42 6.96 1.49
C TRP A 193 19.25 5.53 1.99
N GLY A 194 18.56 5.38 3.13
CA GLY A 194 18.09 4.10 3.61
C GLY A 194 16.92 3.54 2.81
N GLU A 195 16.31 2.50 3.36
CA GLU A 195 15.23 1.75 2.74
C GLU A 195 13.94 2.57 2.57
N TRP A 196 13.18 2.24 1.53
CA TRP A 196 11.81 2.74 1.38
C TRP A 196 10.87 1.97 2.29
N SER A 197 9.94 2.68 2.91
CA SER A 197 8.80 2.05 3.58
C SER A 197 7.99 1.18 2.61
N GLU A 198 7.29 0.22 3.19
CA GLU A 198 6.15 -0.39 2.50
C GLU A 198 5.14 0.69 2.06
N PRO A 199 4.45 0.47 0.93
CA PRO A 199 3.50 1.44 0.38
C PRO A 199 2.24 1.49 1.25
N ILE A 200 1.95 2.66 1.85
CA ILE A 200 0.63 2.91 2.45
C ILE A 200 -0.31 3.52 1.41
N GLU A 201 -1.59 3.14 1.45
CA GLU A 201 -2.62 3.72 0.58
C GLU A 201 -3.53 4.68 1.35
N PHE A 202 -3.92 5.78 0.71
CA PHE A 202 -4.81 6.78 1.29
C PHE A 202 -5.66 7.49 0.24
N GLY A 203 -6.74 8.14 0.69
CA GLY A 203 -7.80 8.67 -0.17
C GLY A 203 -8.84 7.61 -0.54
N GLN A 204 -10.09 8.03 -0.75
CA GLN A 204 -11.19 7.12 -1.07
C GLN A 204 -11.06 6.61 -2.52
N GLY A 205 -10.72 7.49 -3.45
CA GLY A 205 -10.81 7.21 -4.88
C GLY A 205 -12.26 7.28 -5.37
N LYS A 206 -12.56 6.57 -6.45
CA LYS A 206 -13.95 6.41 -6.94
C LYS A 206 -14.51 5.07 -6.50
N ASP A 207 -15.69 5.08 -5.89
CA ASP A 207 -16.44 3.88 -5.52
C ASP A 207 -17.14 3.25 -6.74
N TYR A 208 -16.34 2.84 -7.74
CA TYR A 208 -16.80 2.02 -8.86
C TYR A 208 -17.54 0.76 -8.39
N PHE A 209 -17.24 0.25 -7.19
CA PHE A 209 -17.90 -0.91 -6.59
C PHE A 209 -19.42 -0.68 -6.40
N ILE A 210 -19.84 0.52 -5.99
CA ILE A 210 -21.26 0.86 -5.84
C ILE A 210 -21.94 0.91 -7.21
N PHE A 211 -21.29 1.52 -8.22
CA PHE A 211 -21.81 1.55 -9.59
C PHE A 211 -21.91 0.15 -10.22
N VAL A 212 -20.95 -0.74 -9.97
CA VAL A 212 -20.97 -2.14 -10.42
C VAL A 212 -22.11 -2.91 -9.75
N ILE A 213 -22.30 -2.76 -8.43
CA ILE A 213 -23.44 -3.38 -7.72
C ILE A 213 -24.78 -2.90 -8.29
N LEU A 214 -24.96 -1.58 -8.46
CA LEU A 214 -26.18 -1.01 -9.03
C LEU A 214 -26.44 -1.49 -10.47
N PHE A 215 -25.39 -1.61 -11.29
CA PHE A 215 -25.48 -2.14 -12.65
C PHE A 215 -25.89 -3.64 -12.67
N LEU A 216 -25.32 -4.45 -11.79
CA LEU A 216 -25.69 -5.87 -11.65
C LEU A 216 -27.13 -6.05 -11.15
N ILE A 217 -27.59 -5.22 -10.22
CA ILE A 217 -28.99 -5.19 -9.76
C ILE A 217 -29.92 -4.82 -10.93
N ALA A 218 -29.59 -3.78 -11.69
CA ALA A 218 -30.39 -3.37 -12.86
C ALA A 218 -30.48 -4.51 -13.90
N LEU A 219 -29.37 -5.16 -14.23
CA LEU A 219 -29.34 -6.30 -15.16
C LEU A 219 -30.16 -7.50 -14.63
N GLY A 220 -30.13 -7.74 -13.32
CA GLY A 220 -30.97 -8.74 -12.65
C GLY A 220 -32.47 -8.44 -12.77
N THR A 221 -32.90 -7.20 -12.51
CA THR A 221 -34.33 -6.82 -12.61
C THR A 221 -34.83 -6.88 -14.07
N ILE A 222 -34.01 -6.47 -15.05
CA ILE A 222 -34.33 -6.57 -16.47
C ILE A 222 -34.48 -8.03 -16.91
N THR A 223 -33.55 -8.91 -16.53
CA THR A 223 -33.64 -10.34 -16.90
C THR A 223 -34.84 -11.03 -16.26
N ILE A 224 -35.14 -10.76 -14.99
CA ILE A 224 -36.32 -11.30 -14.30
C ILE A 224 -37.63 -10.82 -14.96
N THR A 225 -37.73 -9.53 -15.28
CA THR A 225 -38.95 -8.98 -15.91
C THR A 225 -39.16 -9.48 -17.34
N LEU A 226 -38.11 -9.66 -18.14
CA LEU A 226 -38.23 -10.33 -19.44
C LEU A 226 -38.66 -11.80 -19.30
N LEU A 227 -38.14 -12.55 -18.32
CA LEU A 227 -38.56 -13.93 -18.07
C LEU A 227 -40.04 -14.01 -17.68
N LEU A 228 -40.50 -13.15 -16.77
CA LEU A 228 -41.91 -13.06 -16.37
C LEU A 228 -42.81 -12.68 -17.56
N TYR A 229 -42.41 -11.71 -18.39
CA TYR A 229 -43.14 -11.34 -19.60
C TYR A 229 -43.22 -12.50 -20.62
N CYS A 230 -42.12 -13.22 -20.85
CA CYS A 230 -42.09 -14.37 -21.74
C CYS A 230 -42.97 -15.54 -21.23
N LEU A 231 -42.97 -15.80 -19.92
CA LEU A 231 -43.85 -16.79 -19.30
C LEU A 231 -45.32 -16.37 -19.39
N PHE A 232 -45.65 -15.11 -19.10
CA PHE A 232 -47.00 -14.58 -19.22
C PHE A 232 -47.50 -14.61 -20.66
N LYS A 233 -46.68 -14.21 -21.64
CA LYS A 233 -46.99 -14.30 -23.07
C LYS A 233 -47.23 -15.75 -23.50
N ARG A 234 -46.40 -16.70 -23.05
CA ARG A 234 -46.60 -18.14 -23.33
C ARG A 234 -47.91 -18.66 -22.73
N TYR A 235 -48.25 -18.26 -21.51
CA TYR A 235 -49.51 -18.60 -20.84
C TYR A 235 -50.74 -18.01 -21.56
N CYS A 236 -50.69 -16.73 -21.95
CA CYS A 236 -51.77 -16.08 -22.70
C CYS A 236 -51.95 -16.69 -24.10
N SER A 237 -50.86 -16.92 -24.86
CA SER A 237 -50.95 -17.61 -26.16
C SER A 237 -51.54 -19.02 -26.03
N SER A 238 -51.29 -19.71 -24.91
CA SER A 238 -51.87 -21.03 -24.65
C SER A 238 -53.38 -21.02 -24.42
N LYS A 239 -54.03 -19.86 -24.22
CA LYS A 239 -55.49 -19.75 -24.09
C LYS A 239 -56.22 -19.65 -25.45
N ASN A 240 -55.50 -19.39 -26.54
CA ASN A 240 -56.08 -19.22 -27.87
C ASN A 240 -56.21 -20.56 -28.66
N LEU A 241 -56.21 -21.72 -27.97
CA LEU A 241 -56.16 -23.04 -28.62
C LEU A 241 -57.54 -23.69 -28.90
N PHE A 242 -58.63 -23.03 -28.53
CA PHE A 242 -59.99 -23.49 -28.82
C PHE A 242 -60.65 -22.61 -29.89
N PRO A 243 -61.04 -23.14 -31.06
CA PRO A 243 -61.80 -22.38 -32.06
C PRO A 243 -63.24 -22.14 -31.58
N PRO A 244 -63.90 -21.05 -32.02
CA PRO A 244 -65.28 -20.77 -31.65
C PRO A 244 -66.25 -21.82 -32.24
N ILE A 245 -67.17 -22.30 -31.39
CA ILE A 245 -68.22 -23.24 -31.77
C ILE A 245 -69.26 -22.50 -32.64
N PRO A 246 -69.68 -23.03 -33.81
CA PRO A 246 -70.67 -22.38 -34.66
C PRO A 246 -72.05 -22.36 -34.00
N GLN A 247 -72.73 -21.21 -34.06
CA GLN A 247 -74.08 -21.05 -33.52
C GLN A 247 -75.12 -21.81 -34.38
N PRO A 248 -76.10 -22.51 -33.75
CA PRO A 248 -77.31 -22.94 -34.46
C PRO A 248 -78.17 -21.72 -34.85
N ARG A 249 -78.97 -21.88 -35.92
CA ARG A 249 -79.93 -20.86 -36.36
C ARG A 249 -81.30 -21.13 -35.73
N ASP A 250 -81.74 -20.25 -34.85
CA ASP A 250 -83.16 -20.19 -34.47
C ASP A 250 -83.88 -19.07 -35.21
N LYS A 251 -85.05 -19.42 -35.76
CA LYS A 251 -86.06 -18.46 -36.21
C LYS A 251 -87.05 -18.28 -35.06
N PHE A 252 -87.38 -17.05 -34.69
CA PHE A 252 -88.76 -16.60 -34.54
C PHE A 252 -88.78 -15.07 -34.43
N ASN A 253 -89.67 -14.43 -35.19
CA ASN A 253 -89.92 -12.99 -35.16
C ASN A 253 -91.35 -12.73 -34.64
N ALA A 254 -91.61 -11.48 -34.24
CA ALA A 254 -92.87 -10.89 -33.74
C ALA A 254 -93.02 -10.84 -32.21
N LEU A 255 -93.55 -9.76 -31.60
CA LEU A 255 -93.68 -8.33 -31.99
C LEU A 255 -94.25 -7.56 -30.77
N THR A 256 -93.96 -6.25 -30.64
CA THR A 256 -94.59 -5.28 -29.69
C THR A 256 -94.37 -5.62 -28.19
N ASP A 257 -94.37 -4.67 -27.25
CA ASP A 257 -95.27 -3.52 -27.09
C ASP A 257 -94.60 -2.23 -26.54
N GLU A 258 -95.37 -1.14 -26.46
CA GLU A 258 -94.96 0.18 -25.92
C GLU A 258 -95.50 0.43 -24.49
N ASP A 259 -94.79 1.26 -23.70
CA ASP A 259 -95.31 2.21 -22.67
C ASP A 259 -94.13 2.82 -21.88
N ILE A 260 -94.19 3.92 -21.12
CA ILE A 260 -94.80 5.27 -21.20
C ILE A 260 -94.42 5.96 -19.86
N GLN A 261 -93.72 7.10 -19.95
CA GLN A 261 -93.75 8.30 -19.06
C GLN A 261 -93.59 8.22 -17.51
N THR A 262 -92.50 8.83 -17.02
CA THR A 262 -92.46 10.09 -16.21
C THR A 262 -93.16 10.23 -14.82
N GLU A 263 -92.36 10.25 -13.74
CA GLU A 263 -92.50 11.05 -12.48
C GLU A 263 -91.25 10.78 -11.58
N TYR A 264 -90.65 11.59 -10.68
CA TYR A 264 -90.70 13.00 -10.19
C TYR A 264 -89.26 13.61 -10.31
N LEU A 265 -88.88 14.90 -10.25
CA LEU A 265 -89.46 16.22 -9.88
C LEU A 265 -88.88 16.87 -8.58
N ASN A 266 -87.94 17.80 -8.78
CA ASN A 266 -87.53 18.97 -7.95
C ASN A 266 -86.53 18.89 -6.75
N LEU A 267 -85.78 20.00 -6.64
CA LEU A 267 -84.74 20.39 -5.66
C LEU A 267 -85.36 21.21 -4.48
N PRO A 268 -84.67 21.56 -3.36
CA PRO A 268 -83.59 22.58 -3.38
C PRO A 268 -82.42 22.44 -2.36
N THR A 269 -81.40 23.28 -2.53
CA THR A 269 -80.13 23.36 -1.79
C THR A 269 -80.20 24.21 -0.50
N LYS A 270 -79.30 23.97 0.47
CA LYS A 270 -78.77 25.04 1.35
C LYS A 270 -77.38 24.77 1.97
N SER A 271 -76.57 25.84 2.03
CA SER A 271 -75.32 26.00 2.80
C SER A 271 -75.64 26.33 4.29
N HIS A 272 -74.74 26.62 5.26
CA HIS A 272 -73.34 27.13 5.37
C HIS A 272 -72.89 26.78 6.85
N THR A 273 -71.65 26.80 7.40
CA THR A 273 -70.32 27.41 7.13
C THR A 273 -69.22 26.59 7.87
N GLU A 274 -67.93 26.85 7.62
CA GLU A 274 -66.80 26.41 8.47
C GLU A 274 -66.67 27.18 9.80
N LYS A 275 -66.00 26.59 10.80
CA LYS A 275 -65.17 27.34 11.77
C LYS A 275 -64.09 26.47 12.43
N ILE A 276 -62.92 27.06 12.69
CA ILE A 276 -61.73 26.42 13.30
C ILE A 276 -61.54 26.91 14.74
N THR A 277 -61.06 26.06 15.67
CA THR A 277 -60.09 26.38 16.77
C THR A 277 -59.57 25.04 17.38
N THR A 278 -58.41 25.06 18.02
CA THR A 278 -57.57 23.93 18.50
C THR A 278 -57.61 23.71 20.03
N ILE A 279 -56.77 22.77 20.56
CA ILE A 279 -56.29 22.65 21.97
C ILE A 279 -57.31 22.01 22.95
N GLU A 280 -57.01 21.08 23.88
CA GLU A 280 -55.78 20.30 24.25
C GLU A 280 -56.15 18.97 24.98
N GLU A 281 -55.14 18.27 25.56
CA GLU A 281 -55.09 17.14 26.53
C GLU A 281 -56.41 16.60 27.17
N PHE A 282 -56.58 15.29 27.47
CA PHE A 282 -55.63 14.23 27.86
C PHE A 282 -55.85 12.90 27.12
#